data_AF-A0A9E5MQE2-F1
#
_entry.id   AF-A0A9E5MQE2-F1
#
_cell.length_a   1.000
_cell.length_b   1.000
_cell.length_c   1.000
_cell.angle_alpha   90.00
_cell.angle_beta   90.00
_cell.angle_gamma   90.00
#
_symmetry.space_group_name_H-M   'P 1'
#
loop_
_entity.id
_entity.type
_entity.pdbx_description
1 polymer ?
#
loop_
_entity_poly.entity_id
_entity_poly.type
_entity_poly.pdbx_seq_one_letter_code
_entity_poly.pdbx_strand_id
1 'polypeptide(L)'
;MPDVKKTAFTFITIVVVPLLFFALLELGLTVAGVGTSFDYFHEIDINGQPHYQENPAFADQFYPPSLNIGPVENTFTKERGPESVRVYILGGSAALGFPLRNHGLDRLLTAQLRAALPSRKIEVLNLAMTSVNSHVMYAVARSIPEDSADFAVILMGNNEVVGPYGPGTFNQGFLTNINLIRGLQALKRTRIWQALNGLMLQIRPTDAMQDLEWEGMQMFTGHGVPHDDPRMAGVYSHYEDNLVDIIETLRSKGMHVVLSSVPVNLRHSAPFLSVRSPDFPGDQLDPWREATRRGAQSADQGNWDDAIDYFQAAMEIDPDYADTHFRLATALENVSNFEEAKTHYQRALDLDALRFRADTRINQIIQEVAASAESDTFSFVDNAAAFERASQPFQPGWNLLLEHVHYDFSGTHVLAAEIARSIVSDLTGTDAYEPLPVAAVARRVGFPNYDTIAEIQNLQSMIQQPPFPGQGNYADLQSFLNEKLQRITNAVGSQDEVVQRRQNLAGSGLADWKIHFELAVLNQRLRNSAAMYYHLNQILELYPHNRESYMKIAEAMSKDGKWREV
;
A
#
# COMPACT_ATOMS: atom_id res chain seq x y z
N MET A 1 -52.80 -27.31 15.98
CA MET A 1 -51.33 -27.27 16.05
C MET A 1 -50.79 -27.86 14.76
N PRO A 2 -49.86 -27.21 14.04
CA PRO A 2 -49.20 -27.83 12.88
C PRO A 2 -48.61 -29.18 13.30
N ASP A 3 -48.77 -30.19 12.44
CA ASP A 3 -48.27 -31.55 12.68
C ASP A 3 -46.74 -31.53 12.69
N VAL A 4 -46.16 -31.43 13.89
CA VAL A 4 -44.72 -31.23 14.14
C VAL A 4 -43.86 -32.22 13.35
N LYS A 5 -44.35 -33.45 13.14
CA LYS A 5 -43.66 -34.47 12.33
C LYS A 5 -43.59 -34.12 10.85
N LYS A 6 -44.67 -33.58 10.28
CA LYS A 6 -44.69 -33.13 8.88
C LYS A 6 -43.82 -31.89 8.70
N THR A 7 -43.90 -30.93 9.62
CA THR A 7 -43.02 -29.74 9.59
C THR A 7 -41.55 -30.12 9.71
N ALA A 8 -41.20 -31.05 10.61
CA ALA A 8 -39.84 -31.54 10.75
C ALA A 8 -39.36 -32.32 9.52
N PHE A 9 -40.20 -33.19 8.95
CA PHE A 9 -39.87 -33.94 7.74
C PHE A 9 -39.65 -32.98 6.55
N THR A 10 -40.56 -32.03 6.34
CA THR A 10 -40.41 -31.00 5.30
C THR A 10 -39.14 -30.18 5.49
N PHE A 11 -38.82 -29.76 6.71
CA PHE A 11 -37.57 -29.06 7.01
C PHE A 11 -36.33 -29.91 6.69
N ILE A 12 -36.33 -31.17 7.11
CA ILE A 12 -35.21 -32.09 6.82
C ILE A 12 -35.04 -32.26 5.30
N THR A 13 -36.13 -32.52 4.57
CA THR A 13 -36.04 -32.77 3.13
C THR A 13 -35.67 -31.53 2.31
N ILE A 14 -36.18 -30.34 2.67
CA ILE A 14 -35.97 -29.12 1.90
C ILE A 14 -34.66 -28.41 2.29
N VAL A 15 -34.23 -28.51 3.56
CA VAL A 15 -33.08 -27.77 4.08
C VAL A 15 -31.91 -28.70 4.36
N VAL A 16 -32.11 -29.71 5.21
CA VAL A 16 -31.00 -30.55 5.70
C VAL A 16 -30.39 -31.41 4.60
N VAL A 17 -31.23 -32.08 3.79
CA VAL A 17 -30.75 -32.97 2.72
C VAL A 17 -29.92 -32.21 1.65
N PRO A 18 -30.38 -31.07 1.10
CA PRO A 18 -29.56 -30.29 0.17
C PRO A 18 -28.27 -29.74 0.80
N LEU A 19 -28.33 -29.24 2.04
CA LEU A 19 -27.12 -28.76 2.73
C LEU A 19 -26.10 -29.88 2.94
N LEU A 20 -26.56 -31.08 3.32
CA LEU A 20 -25.70 -32.24 3.46
C LEU A 20 -25.09 -32.65 2.11
N PHE A 21 -25.85 -32.60 1.02
CA PHE A 21 -25.32 -32.87 -0.32
C PHE A 21 -24.18 -31.91 -0.68
N PHE A 22 -24.36 -30.60 -0.50
CA PHE A 22 -23.31 -29.63 -0.81
C PHE A 22 -22.11 -29.74 0.14
N ALA A 23 -22.33 -30.05 1.42
CA ALA A 23 -21.24 -30.30 2.36
C ALA A 23 -20.41 -31.54 1.97
N LEU A 24 -21.06 -32.63 1.57
CA LEU A 24 -20.39 -33.83 1.09
C LEU A 24 -19.67 -33.60 -0.25
N LEU A 25 -20.25 -32.80 -1.14
CA LEU A 25 -19.62 -32.42 -2.41
C LEU A 25 -18.36 -31.58 -2.18
N GLU A 26 -18.43 -30.57 -1.31
CA GLU A 26 -17.28 -29.73 -0.94
C GLU A 26 -16.16 -30.59 -0.32
N LEU A 27 -16.51 -31.52 0.57
CA LEU A 27 -15.55 -32.47 1.15
C LEU A 27 -14.94 -33.38 0.08
N GLY A 28 -15.75 -33.93 -0.82
CA GLY A 28 -15.29 -34.78 -1.91
C GLY A 28 -14.32 -34.06 -2.84
N LEU A 29 -14.62 -32.82 -3.21
CA LEU A 29 -13.74 -31.97 -4.02
C LEU A 29 -12.43 -31.61 -3.28
N THR A 30 -12.52 -31.34 -1.98
CA THR A 30 -11.34 -31.07 -1.14
C THR A 30 -10.40 -32.27 -1.09
N VAL A 31 -10.94 -33.48 -0.83
CA VAL A 31 -10.15 -34.73 -0.81
C VAL A 31 -9.56 -35.05 -2.19
N ALA A 32 -10.26 -34.71 -3.27
CA ALA A 32 -9.77 -34.85 -4.64
C ALA A 32 -8.71 -33.79 -5.02
N GLY A 33 -8.38 -32.84 -4.14
CA GLY A 33 -7.39 -31.79 -4.39
C GLY A 33 -7.87 -30.72 -5.38
N VAL A 34 -9.17 -30.50 -5.50
CA VAL A 34 -9.73 -29.51 -6.42
C VAL A 34 -9.61 -28.09 -5.85
N GLY A 35 -9.07 -27.18 -6.65
CA GLY A 35 -8.95 -25.75 -6.34
C GLY A 35 -7.72 -25.38 -5.50
N THR A 36 -7.57 -24.09 -5.20
CA THR A 36 -6.46 -23.50 -4.45
C THR A 36 -6.95 -22.90 -3.14
N SER A 37 -6.12 -22.91 -2.08
CA SER A 37 -6.43 -22.15 -0.87
C SER A 37 -6.19 -20.66 -1.11
N PHE A 38 -7.05 -19.83 -0.54
CA PHE A 38 -6.93 -18.37 -0.55
C PHE A 38 -6.63 -17.80 0.84
N ASP A 39 -6.10 -18.63 1.74
CA ASP A 39 -5.49 -18.15 2.97
C ASP A 39 -4.18 -17.42 2.63
N TYR A 40 -3.88 -16.35 3.36
CA TYR A 40 -2.69 -15.54 3.09
C TYR A 40 -1.38 -16.30 3.35
N PHE A 41 -1.37 -17.21 4.33
CA PHE A 41 -0.23 -18.06 4.63
C PHE A 41 -0.56 -19.53 4.43
N HIS A 42 0.40 -20.27 3.88
CA HIS A 42 0.50 -21.71 3.99
C HIS A 42 1.42 -22.09 5.15
N GLU A 43 1.16 -23.21 5.78
CA GLU A 43 2.12 -23.83 6.70
C GLU A 43 2.95 -24.87 5.93
N ILE A 44 4.27 -24.73 6.01
CA ILE A 44 5.23 -25.65 5.39
C ILE A 44 6.22 -26.14 6.45
N ASP A 45 6.75 -27.34 6.26
CA ASP A 45 7.82 -27.88 7.09
C ASP A 45 9.17 -27.71 6.38
N ILE A 46 10.12 -27.06 7.06
CA ILE A 46 11.51 -26.95 6.60
C ILE A 46 12.39 -27.57 7.67
N ASN A 47 12.97 -28.73 7.37
CA ASN A 47 13.86 -29.47 8.27
C ASN A 47 13.23 -29.82 9.64
N GLY A 48 11.95 -30.20 9.66
CA GLY A 48 11.23 -30.55 10.89
C GLY A 48 10.86 -29.33 11.73
N GLN A 49 10.86 -28.12 11.14
CA GLN A 49 10.43 -26.88 11.79
C GLN A 49 9.29 -26.26 10.99
N PRO A 50 8.16 -25.92 11.64
CA PRO A 50 7.03 -25.32 10.94
C PRO A 50 7.32 -23.85 10.59
N HIS A 51 6.97 -23.49 9.36
CA HIS A 51 7.11 -22.15 8.81
C HIS A 51 5.79 -21.68 8.21
N TYR A 52 5.56 -20.38 8.23
CA TYR A 52 4.56 -19.73 7.42
C TYR A 52 5.19 -19.26 6.12
N GLN A 53 4.53 -19.53 5.00
CA GLN A 53 4.89 -19.03 3.68
C GLN A 53 3.73 -18.25 3.09
N GLU A 54 4.00 -17.04 2.60
CA GLU A 54 2.98 -16.24 1.92
C GLU A 54 2.47 -16.95 0.66
N ASN A 55 1.15 -16.91 0.46
CA ASN A 55 0.46 -17.60 -0.63
C ASN A 55 0.31 -16.68 -1.86
N PRO A 56 1.00 -16.93 -2.98
CA PRO A 56 0.92 -16.07 -4.16
C PRO A 56 -0.49 -16.05 -4.78
N ALA A 57 -1.27 -17.12 -4.60
CA ALA A 57 -2.64 -17.22 -5.11
C ALA A 57 -3.67 -16.44 -4.27
N PHE A 58 -3.29 -15.86 -3.12
CA PHE A 58 -4.22 -15.17 -2.22
C PHE A 58 -5.07 -14.11 -2.95
N ALA A 59 -4.45 -13.34 -3.83
CA ALA A 59 -5.09 -12.20 -4.48
C ALA A 59 -6.00 -12.59 -5.65
N ASP A 60 -5.92 -13.82 -6.16
CA ASP A 60 -6.72 -14.32 -7.28
C ASP A 60 -8.24 -14.34 -6.98
N GLN A 61 -8.62 -14.28 -5.70
CA GLN A 61 -10.03 -14.15 -5.29
C GLN A 61 -10.60 -12.74 -5.57
N PHE A 62 -9.73 -11.74 -5.73
CA PHE A 62 -10.06 -10.33 -5.94
C PHE A 62 -9.75 -9.85 -7.36
N TYR A 63 -8.67 -10.36 -7.96
CA TYR A 63 -8.17 -9.94 -9.27
C TYR A 63 -8.00 -11.14 -10.21
N PRO A 64 -8.01 -10.92 -11.53
CA PRO A 64 -7.50 -11.89 -12.48
C PRO A 64 -6.02 -12.22 -12.19
N PRO A 65 -5.61 -13.50 -12.26
CA PRO A 65 -4.21 -13.90 -12.04
C PRO A 65 -3.20 -13.23 -12.99
N SER A 66 -3.66 -12.79 -14.19
CA SER A 66 -2.82 -12.10 -15.18
C SER A 66 -2.22 -10.78 -14.69
N LEU A 67 -2.85 -10.13 -13.69
CA LEU A 67 -2.37 -8.86 -13.14
C LEU A 67 -1.16 -9.03 -12.21
N ASN A 68 -0.83 -10.27 -11.81
CA ASN A 68 0.30 -10.60 -10.93
C ASN A 68 0.34 -9.74 -9.65
N ILE A 69 -0.84 -9.44 -9.10
CA ILE A 69 -1.00 -8.80 -7.80
C ILE A 69 -0.99 -9.94 -6.79
N GLY A 70 -0.11 -9.89 -5.80
CA GLY A 70 -0.05 -10.90 -4.76
C GLY A 70 1.12 -10.72 -3.79
N PRO A 71 1.18 -11.54 -2.73
CA PRO A 71 2.33 -11.58 -1.83
C PRO A 71 3.63 -11.97 -2.55
N VAL A 72 4.77 -11.66 -1.93
CA VAL A 72 6.11 -11.90 -2.53
C VAL A 72 6.74 -13.23 -2.08
N GLU A 73 5.92 -14.13 -1.52
CA GLU A 73 6.29 -15.49 -1.07
C GLU A 73 7.35 -15.51 0.04
N ASN A 74 7.34 -14.55 0.97
CA ASN A 74 8.22 -14.63 2.13
C ASN A 74 7.90 -15.86 2.99
N THR A 75 8.93 -16.41 3.66
CA THR A 75 8.82 -17.64 4.46
C THR A 75 9.48 -17.47 5.83
N PHE A 76 8.74 -17.53 6.94
CA PHE A 76 9.29 -17.27 8.28
C PHE A 76 8.89 -18.34 9.29
N THR A 77 9.65 -18.48 10.37
CA THR A 77 9.36 -19.47 11.41
C THR A 77 8.00 -19.18 12.05
N LYS A 78 7.20 -20.24 12.22
CA LYS A 78 5.90 -20.15 12.91
C LYS A 78 6.09 -19.72 14.36
N GLU A 79 7.03 -20.38 15.05
CA GLU A 79 7.37 -20.05 16.41
C GLU A 79 8.29 -18.83 16.49
N ARG A 80 8.06 -18.02 17.52
CA ARG A 80 8.81 -16.81 17.85
C ARG A 80 9.62 -17.06 19.12
N GLY A 81 10.87 -16.61 19.13
CA GLY A 81 11.69 -16.65 20.34
C GLY A 81 11.19 -15.64 21.38
N PRO A 82 11.40 -15.87 22.68
CA PRO A 82 10.94 -14.97 23.75
C PRO A 82 11.57 -13.56 23.69
N GLU A 83 12.67 -13.41 22.94
CA GLU A 83 13.40 -12.16 22.74
C GLU A 83 13.14 -11.53 21.35
N SER A 84 12.20 -12.08 20.57
CA SER A 84 11.86 -11.55 19.26
C SER A 84 10.68 -10.59 19.33
N VAL A 85 10.75 -9.52 18.55
CA VAL A 85 9.63 -8.60 18.28
C VAL A 85 9.30 -8.74 16.80
N ARG A 86 8.09 -9.20 16.52
CA ARG A 86 7.58 -9.35 15.15
C ARG A 86 6.47 -8.35 14.86
N VAL A 87 6.62 -7.64 13.75
CA VAL A 87 5.70 -6.60 13.28
C VAL A 87 5.20 -6.96 11.90
N TYR A 88 3.87 -6.94 11.70
CA TYR A 88 3.25 -7.00 10.39
C TYR A 88 2.83 -5.62 9.92
N ILE A 89 3.09 -5.30 8.65
CA ILE A 89 2.60 -4.06 8.01
C ILE A 89 1.49 -4.44 7.03
N LEU A 90 0.30 -3.90 7.22
CA LEU A 90 -0.86 -4.09 6.36
C LEU A 90 -1.16 -2.78 5.62
N GLY A 91 -1.40 -2.87 4.32
CA GLY A 91 -1.77 -1.72 3.51
C GLY A 91 -1.70 -1.91 2.01
N GLY A 92 -1.74 -0.78 1.30
CA GLY A 92 -1.63 -0.72 -0.16
C GLY A 92 -0.20 -0.53 -0.67
N SER A 93 -0.07 -0.08 -1.91
CA SER A 93 1.22 0.16 -2.58
C SER A 93 2.12 1.16 -1.83
N ALA A 94 1.54 2.16 -1.16
CA ALA A 94 2.29 3.11 -0.33
C ALA A 94 2.93 2.45 0.91
N ALA A 95 2.19 1.56 1.60
CA ALA A 95 2.72 0.79 2.73
C ALA A 95 3.75 -0.26 2.29
N LEU A 96 3.56 -0.84 1.10
CA LEU A 96 4.52 -1.75 0.46
C LEU A 96 5.84 -1.05 0.11
N GLY A 97 5.87 0.29 0.06
CA GLY A 97 7.04 1.07 -0.32
C GLY A 97 7.22 1.20 -1.84
N PHE A 98 6.17 1.05 -2.65
CA PHE A 98 6.27 1.39 -4.07
C PHE A 98 6.56 2.89 -4.26
N PRO A 99 7.38 3.31 -5.24
CA PRO A 99 8.23 2.49 -6.10
C PRO A 99 9.55 2.08 -5.43
N LEU A 100 9.93 2.73 -4.33
CA LEU A 100 11.17 2.51 -3.59
C LEU A 100 11.13 1.25 -2.72
N ARG A 101 10.88 0.06 -3.28
CA ARG A 101 10.66 -1.18 -2.49
C ARG A 101 11.88 -1.53 -1.63
N ASN A 102 13.08 -1.22 -2.11
CA ASN A 102 14.29 -1.38 -1.32
C ASN A 102 14.42 -0.34 -0.20
N HIS A 103 13.58 0.68 -0.12
CA HIS A 103 13.61 1.69 0.94
C HIS A 103 12.20 1.94 1.50
N GLY A 104 11.40 0.88 1.55
CA GLY A 104 10.04 0.88 2.07
C GLY A 104 9.97 0.97 3.60
N LEU A 105 8.74 1.12 4.10
CA LEU A 105 8.44 1.31 5.52
C LEU A 105 9.02 0.17 6.38
N ASP A 106 8.96 -1.07 5.92
CA ASP A 106 9.48 -2.24 6.62
C ASP A 106 10.98 -2.14 6.92
N ARG A 107 11.79 -1.74 5.93
CA ARG A 107 13.24 -1.60 6.11
C ARG A 107 13.60 -0.42 7.00
N LEU A 108 12.94 0.73 6.82
CA LEU A 108 13.22 1.90 7.65
C LEU A 108 12.75 1.70 9.10
N LEU A 109 11.59 1.06 9.30
CA LEU A 109 11.09 0.68 10.63
C LEU A 109 12.03 -0.32 11.30
N THR A 110 12.51 -1.33 10.57
CA THR A 110 13.52 -2.28 11.08
C THR A 110 14.77 -1.55 11.56
N ALA A 111 15.26 -0.58 10.79
CA ALA A 111 16.45 0.19 11.15
C ALA A 111 16.26 1.03 12.43
N GLN A 112 15.06 1.59 12.63
CA GLN A 112 14.68 2.32 13.83
C GLN A 112 14.59 1.40 15.05
N LEU A 113 13.82 0.30 14.94
CA LEU A 113 13.58 -0.64 16.03
C LEU A 113 14.86 -1.36 16.47
N ARG A 114 15.75 -1.75 15.54
CA ARG A 114 17.05 -2.35 15.89
C ARG A 114 17.96 -1.39 16.65
N ALA A 115 17.85 -0.10 16.38
CA ALA A 115 18.59 0.92 17.13
C ALA A 115 18.05 1.06 18.55
N ALA A 116 16.72 1.04 18.66
CA ALA A 116 16.01 1.24 19.92
C ALA A 116 16.12 0.02 20.85
N LEU A 117 16.13 -1.19 20.28
CA LEU A 117 16.02 -2.47 20.98
C LEU A 117 17.18 -3.41 20.60
N PRO A 118 18.44 -3.05 20.88
CA PRO A 118 19.61 -3.80 20.42
C PRO A 118 19.72 -5.22 21.00
N SER A 119 19.02 -5.52 22.09
CA SER A 119 18.98 -6.85 22.71
C SER A 119 17.88 -7.76 22.17
N ARG A 120 16.97 -7.24 21.33
CA ARG A 120 15.83 -7.99 20.80
C ARG A 120 16.06 -8.35 19.34
N LYS A 121 15.54 -9.49 18.92
CA LYS A 121 15.52 -9.88 17.49
C LYS A 121 14.32 -9.20 16.81
N ILE A 122 14.58 -8.28 15.89
CA ILE A 122 13.54 -7.54 15.18
C ILE A 122 13.21 -8.20 13.84
N GLU A 123 11.93 -8.53 13.65
CA GLU A 123 11.35 -9.09 12.43
C GLU A 123 10.20 -8.19 11.96
N VAL A 124 10.38 -7.46 10.85
CA VAL A 124 9.30 -6.69 10.23
C VAL A 124 8.94 -7.35 8.90
N LEU A 125 7.67 -7.71 8.73
CA LEU A 125 7.16 -8.33 7.51
C LEU A 125 6.10 -7.42 6.88
N ASN A 126 6.31 -7.09 5.61
CA ASN A 126 5.39 -6.26 4.85
C ASN A 126 4.37 -7.13 4.14
N LEU A 127 3.14 -7.15 4.65
CA LEU A 127 2.01 -7.92 4.10
C LEU A 127 1.20 -7.09 3.08
N ALA A 128 1.61 -5.84 2.84
CA ALA A 128 0.95 -4.94 1.91
C ALA A 128 1.05 -5.42 0.46
N MET A 129 0.09 -5.02 -0.37
CA MET A 129 0.04 -5.37 -1.79
C MET A 129 -0.24 -4.13 -2.64
N THR A 130 0.18 -4.16 -3.91
CA THR A 130 -0.13 -3.09 -4.85
C THR A 130 -1.61 -3.11 -5.26
N SER A 131 -2.20 -1.92 -5.47
CA SER A 131 -3.56 -1.74 -6.02
C SER A 131 -4.71 -2.27 -5.17
N VAL A 132 -4.47 -2.60 -3.90
CA VAL A 132 -5.47 -3.12 -2.94
C VAL A 132 -6.08 -2.02 -2.06
N ASN A 133 -7.21 -2.34 -1.43
CA ASN A 133 -7.97 -1.51 -0.49
C ASN A 133 -8.37 -2.31 0.77
N SER A 134 -9.20 -1.73 1.64
CA SER A 134 -9.63 -2.31 2.92
C SER A 134 -10.29 -3.69 2.82
N HIS A 135 -11.03 -3.98 1.74
CA HIS A 135 -11.67 -5.29 1.54
C HIS A 135 -10.65 -6.42 1.45
N VAL A 136 -9.52 -6.17 0.76
CA VAL A 136 -8.44 -7.15 0.63
C VAL A 136 -7.71 -7.31 1.95
N MET A 137 -7.41 -6.19 2.63
CA MET A 137 -6.73 -6.22 3.93
C MET A 137 -7.57 -6.88 5.03
N TYR A 138 -8.90 -6.77 4.97
CA TYR A 138 -9.80 -7.55 5.82
C TYR A 138 -9.59 -9.06 5.64
N ALA A 139 -9.46 -9.53 4.40
CA ALA A 139 -9.17 -10.94 4.14
C ALA A 139 -7.75 -11.36 4.57
N VAL A 140 -6.76 -10.46 4.47
CA VAL A 140 -5.41 -10.67 5.03
C VAL A 140 -5.50 -10.83 6.54
N ALA A 141 -6.08 -9.85 7.24
CA ALA A 141 -6.23 -9.84 8.69
C ALA A 141 -6.93 -11.09 9.21
N ARG A 142 -7.99 -11.56 8.53
CA ARG A 142 -8.67 -12.81 8.84
C ARG A 142 -7.81 -14.05 8.67
N SER A 143 -6.89 -14.06 7.71
CA SER A 143 -6.03 -15.20 7.39
C SER A 143 -4.75 -15.26 8.24
N ILE A 144 -4.40 -14.18 8.94
CA ILE A 144 -3.24 -14.16 9.86
C ILE A 144 -3.46 -15.18 11.00
N PRO A 145 -2.49 -16.01 11.37
CA PRO A 145 -2.63 -16.93 12.49
C PRO A 145 -2.68 -16.22 13.85
N GLU A 146 -3.27 -16.85 14.86
CA GLU A 146 -3.22 -16.39 16.25
C GLU A 146 -1.78 -16.38 16.77
N ASP A 147 -1.45 -15.39 17.61
CA ASP A 147 -0.16 -15.23 18.29
C ASP A 147 1.06 -15.26 17.35
N SER A 148 0.88 -14.91 16.07
CA SER A 148 1.94 -15.02 15.07
C SER A 148 2.82 -13.78 14.97
N ALA A 149 2.41 -12.63 15.54
CA ALA A 149 3.16 -11.38 15.65
C ALA A 149 2.82 -10.61 16.95
N ASP A 150 3.66 -9.63 17.31
CA ASP A 150 3.44 -8.75 18.49
C ASP A 150 2.67 -7.50 18.09
N PHE A 151 3.00 -6.96 16.92
CA PHE A 151 2.39 -5.73 16.41
C PHE A 151 1.82 -5.92 15.01
N ALA A 152 0.72 -5.22 14.74
CA ALA A 152 0.23 -5.01 13.40
C ALA A 152 0.09 -3.50 13.12
N VAL A 153 0.82 -3.02 12.13
CA VAL A 153 0.76 -1.64 11.64
C VAL A 153 -0.23 -1.58 10.48
N ILE A 154 -1.21 -0.69 10.57
CA ILE A 154 -2.19 -0.46 9.52
C ILE A 154 -1.92 0.89 8.85
N LEU A 155 -1.65 0.87 7.54
CA LEU A 155 -1.52 2.06 6.70
C LEU A 155 -2.28 1.84 5.39
N MET A 156 -3.60 2.12 5.41
CA MET A 156 -4.51 1.87 4.29
C MET A 156 -5.63 2.92 4.21
N GLY A 157 -6.18 3.15 3.02
CA GLY A 157 -7.22 4.16 2.76
C GLY A 157 -7.10 4.77 1.36
N ASN A 158 -5.94 4.63 0.71
CA ASN A 158 -5.82 4.82 -0.73
C ASN A 158 -6.55 3.68 -1.46
N ASN A 159 -7.04 3.95 -2.67
CA ASN A 159 -7.76 3.01 -3.53
C ASN A 159 -9.12 2.50 -3.01
N GLU A 160 -9.73 3.09 -1.97
CA GLU A 160 -11.07 2.60 -1.53
C GLU A 160 -12.14 2.74 -2.63
N VAL A 161 -11.98 3.72 -3.52
CA VAL A 161 -12.93 3.95 -4.63
C VAL A 161 -12.60 3.12 -5.88
N VAL A 162 -11.32 2.96 -6.21
CA VAL A 162 -10.88 2.29 -7.45
C VAL A 162 -10.50 0.81 -7.26
N GLY A 163 -10.11 0.42 -6.05
CA GLY A 163 -9.75 -0.95 -5.67
C GLY A 163 -10.99 -1.85 -5.54
N PRO A 164 -10.82 -3.16 -5.31
CA PRO A 164 -11.87 -4.17 -5.37
C PRO A 164 -13.16 -3.77 -4.65
N TYR A 165 -14.29 -4.00 -5.32
CA TYR A 165 -15.64 -3.65 -4.85
C TYR A 165 -15.94 -2.14 -4.75
N GLY A 166 -15.00 -1.27 -5.14
CA GLY A 166 -15.22 0.16 -5.24
C GLY A 166 -16.04 0.56 -6.47
N PRO A 167 -16.74 1.71 -6.44
CA PRO A 167 -17.57 2.16 -7.55
C PRO A 167 -16.79 2.63 -8.79
N GLY A 168 -15.49 2.89 -8.62
CA GLY A 168 -14.54 3.21 -9.69
C GLY A 168 -13.75 1.99 -10.18
N THR A 169 -14.00 0.79 -9.67
CA THR A 169 -13.37 -0.43 -10.17
C THR A 169 -13.85 -0.73 -11.59
N PHE A 170 -12.90 -0.96 -12.49
CA PHE A 170 -13.22 -1.39 -13.85
C PHE A 170 -14.00 -2.72 -13.84
N ASN A 171 -15.04 -2.80 -14.69
CA ASN A 171 -15.82 -4.02 -14.94
C ASN A 171 -16.44 -4.71 -13.69
N GLN A 172 -16.76 -3.97 -12.62
CA GLN A 172 -17.48 -4.51 -11.46
C GLN A 172 -18.69 -3.64 -11.09
N GLY A 173 -19.81 -4.30 -10.76
CA GLY A 173 -20.99 -3.63 -10.20
C GLY A 173 -20.78 -3.30 -8.72
N PHE A 174 -21.11 -2.08 -8.31
CA PHE A 174 -20.99 -1.66 -6.91
C PHE A 174 -22.08 -2.30 -6.05
N LEU A 175 -21.69 -2.88 -4.92
CA LEU A 175 -22.61 -3.50 -3.95
C LEU A 175 -22.60 -2.69 -2.66
N THR A 176 -23.72 -2.04 -2.32
CA THR A 176 -23.81 -1.21 -1.10
C THR A 176 -23.80 -2.02 0.19
N ASN A 177 -24.01 -3.33 0.15
CA ASN A 177 -24.08 -4.19 1.35
C ASN A 177 -22.79 -5.02 1.52
N ILE A 178 -22.03 -4.71 2.56
CA ILE A 178 -20.76 -5.39 2.88
C ILE A 178 -20.92 -6.89 3.17
N ASN A 179 -22.05 -7.31 3.75
CA ASN A 179 -22.31 -8.71 4.04
C ASN A 179 -22.53 -9.52 2.76
N LEU A 180 -23.10 -8.91 1.72
CA LEU A 180 -23.20 -9.54 0.41
C LEU A 180 -21.82 -9.70 -0.23
N ILE A 181 -20.96 -8.68 -0.14
CA ILE A 181 -19.56 -8.76 -0.60
C ILE A 181 -18.84 -9.91 0.11
N ARG A 182 -18.94 -9.99 1.44
CA ARG A 182 -18.35 -11.08 2.25
C ARG A 182 -18.91 -12.45 1.89
N GLY A 183 -20.22 -12.55 1.64
CA GLY A 183 -20.87 -13.78 1.19
C GLY A 183 -20.37 -14.25 -0.18
N LEU A 184 -20.18 -13.33 -1.13
CA LEU A 184 -19.60 -13.63 -2.43
C LEU A 184 -18.14 -14.07 -2.33
N GLN A 185 -17.35 -13.42 -1.46
CA GLN A 185 -15.98 -13.83 -1.18
C GLN A 185 -15.92 -15.24 -0.55
N ALA A 186 -16.79 -15.52 0.43
CA ALA A 186 -16.88 -16.84 1.04
C ALA A 186 -17.27 -17.92 0.02
N LEU A 187 -18.23 -17.61 -0.88
CA LEU A 187 -18.62 -18.50 -1.97
C LEU A 187 -17.44 -18.78 -2.91
N LYS A 188 -16.71 -17.74 -3.32
CA LYS A 188 -15.52 -17.87 -4.20
C LYS A 188 -14.43 -18.79 -3.62
N ARG A 189 -14.33 -18.86 -2.29
CA ARG A 189 -13.37 -19.72 -1.59
C ARG A 189 -13.77 -21.21 -1.60
N THR A 190 -15.04 -21.54 -1.83
CA THR A 190 -15.50 -22.94 -1.86
C THR A 190 -14.91 -23.71 -3.05
N ARG A 191 -14.61 -24.99 -2.87
CA ARG A 191 -14.13 -25.88 -3.93
C ARG A 191 -15.18 -26.08 -5.01
N ILE A 192 -16.47 -26.10 -4.62
CA ILE A 192 -17.59 -26.13 -5.56
C ILE A 192 -17.51 -24.94 -6.52
N TRP A 193 -17.38 -23.72 -6.02
CA TRP A 193 -17.28 -22.53 -6.87
C TRP A 193 -16.06 -22.61 -7.79
N GLN A 194 -14.90 -22.96 -7.24
CA GLN A 194 -13.67 -23.06 -8.03
C GLN A 194 -13.78 -24.13 -9.13
N ALA A 195 -14.41 -25.27 -8.85
CA ALA A 195 -14.67 -26.32 -9.84
C ALA A 195 -15.63 -25.84 -10.94
N LEU A 196 -16.72 -25.17 -10.56
CA LEU A 196 -17.69 -24.59 -11.52
C LEU A 196 -17.02 -23.53 -12.39
N ASN A 197 -16.23 -22.64 -11.80
CA ASN A 197 -15.50 -21.61 -12.54
C ASN A 197 -14.50 -22.24 -13.52
N GLY A 198 -13.75 -23.26 -13.08
CA GLY A 198 -12.84 -24.01 -13.94
C GLY A 198 -13.54 -24.67 -15.13
N LEU A 199 -14.74 -25.24 -14.92
CA LEU A 199 -15.54 -25.83 -16.00
C LEU A 199 -16.10 -24.76 -16.96
N MET A 200 -16.57 -23.62 -16.43
CA MET A 200 -17.06 -22.52 -17.27
C MET A 200 -15.98 -21.98 -18.20
N LEU A 201 -14.75 -21.85 -17.70
CA LEU A 201 -13.59 -21.42 -18.48
C LEU A 201 -13.20 -22.41 -19.58
N GLN A 202 -13.54 -23.69 -19.45
CA GLN A 202 -13.32 -24.68 -20.51
C GLN A 202 -14.39 -24.64 -21.61
N ILE A 203 -15.58 -24.11 -21.30
CA ILE A 203 -16.74 -24.11 -22.21
C ILE A 203 -16.88 -22.76 -22.94
N ARG A 204 -16.43 -21.66 -22.34
CA ARG A 204 -16.41 -20.34 -23.00
C ARG A 204 -15.06 -20.13 -23.72
N PRO A 205 -15.06 -19.72 -25.00
CA PRO A 205 -13.84 -19.17 -25.60
C PRO A 205 -13.39 -17.98 -24.75
N THR A 206 -12.09 -17.90 -24.47
CA THR A 206 -11.42 -16.93 -23.60
C THR A 206 -12.09 -15.56 -23.61
N ASP A 207 -12.88 -15.28 -22.57
CA ASP A 207 -13.48 -13.97 -22.34
C ASP A 207 -12.34 -12.99 -21.97
N ALA A 208 -12.46 -11.75 -22.42
CA ALA A 208 -11.51 -10.64 -22.27
C ALA A 208 -11.01 -10.36 -20.83
N MET A 209 -11.56 -11.05 -19.81
CA MET A 209 -11.12 -10.94 -18.42
C MET A 209 -9.86 -11.73 -18.07
N GLN A 210 -9.54 -12.81 -18.81
CA GLN A 210 -8.29 -13.57 -18.61
C GLN A 210 -7.11 -12.97 -19.37
N ASP A 211 -7.39 -12.29 -20.49
CA ASP A 211 -6.40 -11.59 -21.31
C ASP A 211 -6.24 -10.11 -20.89
N LEU A 212 -6.77 -9.71 -19.72
CA LEU A 212 -6.55 -8.38 -19.16
C LEU A 212 -5.07 -8.24 -18.81
N GLU A 213 -4.34 -7.51 -19.65
CA GLU A 213 -3.02 -7.00 -19.33
C GLU A 213 -3.17 -5.82 -18.35
N TRP A 214 -2.37 -5.83 -17.29
CA TRP A 214 -2.33 -4.69 -16.37
C TRP A 214 -1.74 -3.48 -17.09
N GLU A 215 -2.60 -2.56 -17.52
CA GLU A 215 -2.13 -1.32 -18.14
C GLU A 215 -1.66 -0.29 -17.08
N GLY A 216 -2.00 -0.46 -15.81
CA GLY A 216 -1.72 0.52 -14.76
C GLY A 216 -2.94 1.37 -14.44
N MET A 217 -2.73 2.65 -14.12
CA MET A 217 -3.81 3.56 -13.75
C MET A 217 -4.74 3.94 -14.93
N GLN A 218 -4.30 3.69 -16.16
CA GLN A 218 -5.04 3.89 -17.41
C GLN A 218 -6.40 3.20 -17.38
N MET A 219 -6.47 2.01 -16.76
CA MET A 219 -7.70 1.20 -16.70
C MET A 219 -8.87 1.93 -16.00
N PHE A 220 -8.56 2.94 -15.18
CA PHE A 220 -9.56 3.69 -14.40
C PHE A 220 -9.99 4.99 -15.09
N THR A 221 -9.34 5.41 -16.18
CA THR A 221 -9.58 6.73 -16.82
C THR A 221 -11.00 6.95 -17.35
N GLY A 222 -11.76 5.88 -17.60
CA GLY A 222 -13.19 5.93 -17.96
C GLY A 222 -14.16 5.72 -16.79
N HIS A 223 -13.68 5.55 -15.57
CA HIS A 223 -14.44 5.12 -14.39
C HIS A 223 -14.44 6.18 -13.28
N GLY A 224 -14.50 7.46 -13.67
CA GLY A 224 -14.57 8.57 -12.72
C GLY A 224 -15.80 8.51 -11.81
N VAL A 225 -15.61 8.85 -10.54
CA VAL A 225 -16.63 8.91 -9.48
C VAL A 225 -16.64 10.32 -8.89
N PRO A 226 -17.61 11.17 -9.31
CA PRO A 226 -17.79 12.51 -8.76
C PRO A 226 -17.99 12.50 -7.25
N HIS A 227 -17.73 13.64 -6.60
CA HIS A 227 -17.77 13.76 -5.13
C HIS A 227 -19.17 13.59 -4.52
N ASP A 228 -20.21 13.92 -5.29
CA ASP A 228 -21.61 13.84 -4.94
C ASP A 228 -22.25 12.51 -5.37
N ASP A 229 -21.46 11.56 -5.89
CA ASP A 229 -21.97 10.25 -6.29
C ASP A 229 -22.58 9.52 -5.07
N PRO A 230 -23.85 9.09 -5.12
CA PRO A 230 -24.55 8.50 -3.98
C PRO A 230 -23.89 7.19 -3.49
N ARG A 231 -23.05 6.55 -4.30
CA ARG A 231 -22.30 5.35 -3.94
C ARG A 231 -21.18 5.63 -2.93
N MET A 232 -20.70 6.88 -2.82
CA MET A 232 -19.63 7.25 -1.89
C MET A 232 -19.98 6.99 -0.43
N ALA A 233 -21.24 7.18 -0.04
CA ALA A 233 -21.70 6.81 1.31
C ALA A 233 -21.46 5.32 1.62
N GLY A 234 -21.63 4.45 0.62
CA GLY A 234 -21.33 3.02 0.73
C GLY A 234 -19.83 2.76 0.86
N VAL A 235 -18.99 3.46 0.08
CA VAL A 235 -17.52 3.34 0.17
C VAL A 235 -17.03 3.68 1.58
N TYR A 236 -17.48 4.81 2.12
CA TYR A 236 -17.10 5.24 3.47
C TYR A 236 -17.56 4.27 4.54
N SER A 237 -18.82 3.78 4.46
CA SER A 237 -19.34 2.78 5.39
C SER A 237 -18.57 1.45 5.28
N HIS A 238 -18.22 1.00 4.08
CA HIS A 238 -17.44 -0.24 3.92
C HIS A 238 -16.03 -0.10 4.48
N TYR A 239 -15.39 1.05 4.26
CA TYR A 239 -14.08 1.33 4.80
C TYR A 239 -14.09 1.33 6.33
N GLU A 240 -15.07 2.01 6.94
CA GLU A 240 -15.28 2.03 8.39
C GLU A 240 -15.47 0.62 8.96
N ASP A 241 -16.45 -0.14 8.42
CA ASP A 241 -16.75 -1.50 8.87
C ASP A 241 -15.53 -2.44 8.72
N ASN A 242 -14.82 -2.37 7.58
CA ASN A 242 -13.61 -3.16 7.38
C ASN A 242 -12.52 -2.76 8.37
N LEU A 243 -12.31 -1.46 8.60
CA LEU A 243 -11.25 -0.99 9.48
C LEU A 243 -11.48 -1.43 10.92
N VAL A 244 -12.71 -1.30 11.43
CA VAL A 244 -13.12 -1.81 12.75
C VAL A 244 -12.86 -3.31 12.84
N ASP A 245 -13.38 -4.09 11.88
CA ASP A 245 -13.23 -5.55 11.91
C ASP A 245 -11.78 -6.02 11.78
N ILE A 246 -10.95 -5.30 11.02
CA ILE A 246 -9.50 -5.57 10.90
C ILE A 246 -8.84 -5.37 12.27
N ILE A 247 -9.08 -4.24 12.92
CA ILE A 247 -8.50 -3.92 14.22
C ILE A 247 -8.91 -4.95 15.26
N GLU A 248 -10.20 -5.27 15.35
CA GLU A 248 -10.72 -6.27 16.29
C GLU A 248 -10.15 -7.67 16.03
N THR A 249 -10.09 -8.09 14.77
CA THR A 249 -9.54 -9.40 14.37
C THR A 249 -8.06 -9.53 14.71
N LEU A 250 -7.27 -8.48 14.50
CA LEU A 250 -5.84 -8.52 14.81
C LEU A 250 -5.59 -8.52 16.32
N ARG A 251 -6.35 -7.72 17.07
CA ARG A 251 -6.29 -7.71 18.54
C ARG A 251 -6.70 -9.04 19.15
N SER A 252 -7.77 -9.67 18.64
CA SER A 252 -8.20 -10.98 19.11
C SER A 252 -7.16 -12.08 18.85
N LYS A 253 -6.20 -11.83 17.96
CA LYS A 253 -5.06 -12.72 17.64
C LYS A 253 -3.79 -12.38 18.42
N GLY A 254 -3.90 -11.57 19.48
CA GLY A 254 -2.80 -11.27 20.39
C GLY A 254 -1.88 -10.14 19.95
N MET A 255 -2.22 -9.40 18.88
CA MET A 255 -1.39 -8.30 18.38
C MET A 255 -1.81 -6.96 19.00
N HIS A 256 -0.82 -6.13 19.32
CA HIS A 256 -1.01 -4.70 19.50
C HIS A 256 -1.16 -4.01 18.14
N VAL A 257 -2.26 -3.29 17.94
CA VAL A 257 -2.55 -2.66 16.64
C VAL A 257 -2.12 -1.20 16.64
N VAL A 258 -1.23 -0.83 15.71
CA VAL A 258 -0.82 0.56 15.46
C VAL A 258 -1.52 1.04 14.19
N LEU A 259 -2.56 1.86 14.36
CA LEU A 259 -3.30 2.46 13.26
C LEU A 259 -2.68 3.80 12.85
N SER A 260 -2.32 3.95 11.58
CA SER A 260 -1.80 5.19 11.02
C SER A 260 -2.88 5.93 10.23
N SER A 261 -2.98 7.26 10.38
CA SER A 261 -3.59 8.09 9.33
C SER A 261 -2.76 8.01 8.04
N VAL A 262 -3.36 8.37 6.89
CA VAL A 262 -2.76 8.19 5.56
C VAL A 262 -2.37 9.54 4.97
N PRO A 263 -1.07 9.89 4.96
CA PRO A 263 -0.59 11.06 4.25
C PRO A 263 -0.70 10.86 2.74
N VAL A 264 -1.07 11.92 2.03
CA VAL A 264 -1.11 12.00 0.56
C VAL A 264 -0.46 13.30 0.09
N ASN A 265 -0.14 13.38 -1.21
CA ASN A 265 0.38 14.62 -1.78
C ASN A 265 -0.78 15.59 -2.00
N LEU A 266 -0.83 16.61 -1.15
CA LEU A 266 -1.86 17.62 -1.15
C LEU A 266 -1.46 18.81 -2.04
N ARG A 267 -0.17 19.18 -1.99
CA ARG A 267 0.38 20.39 -2.60
C ARG A 267 0.71 20.28 -4.09
N HIS A 268 1.26 19.15 -4.52
CA HIS A 268 1.83 18.97 -5.86
C HIS A 268 1.17 17.84 -6.66
N SER A 269 -0.05 17.46 -6.29
CA SER A 269 -0.86 16.51 -7.06
C SER A 269 -2.13 17.18 -7.52
N ALA A 270 -2.11 17.73 -8.74
CA ALA A 270 -3.31 18.23 -9.38
C ALA A 270 -4.36 17.11 -9.49
N PRO A 271 -5.66 17.43 -9.54
CA PRO A 271 -6.70 16.43 -9.73
C PRO A 271 -6.47 15.64 -11.01
N PHE A 272 -6.69 14.34 -10.96
CA PHE A 272 -6.60 13.48 -12.14
C PHE A 272 -7.82 13.62 -13.05
N LEU A 273 -8.99 13.91 -12.46
CA LEU A 273 -10.21 14.18 -13.22
C LEU A 273 -11.03 15.25 -12.51
N SER A 274 -11.26 16.38 -13.19
CA SER A 274 -12.21 17.41 -12.73
C SER A 274 -13.51 17.29 -13.51
N VAL A 275 -14.63 17.17 -12.81
CA VAL A 275 -15.96 17.06 -13.40
C VAL A 275 -16.69 18.37 -13.16
N ARG A 276 -17.28 18.96 -14.20
CA ARG A 276 -18.14 20.14 -14.05
C ARG A 276 -19.45 19.75 -13.39
N SER A 277 -20.02 20.68 -12.62
CA SER A 277 -21.34 20.49 -12.02
C SER A 277 -22.40 20.08 -13.08
N PRO A 278 -23.30 19.13 -12.77
CA PRO A 278 -24.46 18.83 -13.62
C PRO A 278 -25.36 20.05 -13.84
N ASP A 279 -25.37 20.98 -12.88
CA ASP A 279 -26.17 22.21 -12.90
C ASP A 279 -25.39 23.41 -13.47
N PHE A 280 -24.28 23.16 -14.18
CA PHE A 280 -23.45 24.22 -14.76
C PHE A 280 -24.27 25.14 -15.68
N PRO A 281 -24.27 26.46 -15.47
CA PRO A 281 -25.05 27.39 -16.27
C PRO A 281 -24.45 27.51 -17.68
N GLY A 282 -25.19 27.03 -18.70
CA GLY A 282 -24.68 26.94 -20.07
C GLY A 282 -24.25 28.27 -20.69
N ASP A 283 -24.87 29.39 -20.28
CA ASP A 283 -24.51 30.75 -20.68
C ASP A 283 -23.22 31.26 -20.01
N GLN A 284 -22.76 30.60 -18.94
CA GLN A 284 -21.53 30.93 -18.21
C GLN A 284 -20.30 30.13 -18.68
N LEU A 285 -20.43 29.28 -19.71
CA LEU A 285 -19.33 28.45 -20.19
C LEU A 285 -18.15 29.28 -20.73
N ASP A 286 -18.43 30.29 -21.54
CA ASP A 286 -17.40 31.15 -22.10
C ASP A 286 -16.76 32.06 -21.03
N PRO A 287 -17.54 32.71 -20.13
CA PRO A 287 -17.00 33.39 -18.96
C PRO A 287 -16.07 32.52 -18.10
N TRP A 288 -16.49 31.29 -17.78
CA TRP A 288 -15.69 30.35 -16.98
C TRP A 288 -14.39 29.94 -17.68
N ARG A 289 -14.46 29.64 -18.99
CA ARG A 289 -13.26 29.34 -19.80
C ARG A 289 -12.30 30.52 -19.84
N GLU A 290 -12.82 31.73 -19.95
CA GLU A 290 -11.97 32.92 -19.98
C GLU A 290 -11.33 33.18 -18.62
N ALA A 291 -12.08 33.04 -17.52
CA ALA A 291 -11.55 33.18 -16.17
C ALA A 291 -10.45 32.15 -15.88
N THR A 292 -10.70 30.86 -16.13
CA THR A 292 -9.70 29.80 -15.94
C THR A 292 -8.45 30.00 -16.80
N ARG A 293 -8.62 30.41 -18.08
CA ARG A 293 -7.50 30.70 -18.99
C ARG A 293 -6.66 31.90 -18.53
N ARG A 294 -7.32 32.98 -18.10
CA ARG A 294 -6.61 34.17 -17.58
C ARG A 294 -5.90 33.88 -16.26
N GLY A 295 -6.55 33.14 -15.35
CA GLY A 295 -5.93 32.70 -14.11
C GLY A 295 -4.65 31.90 -14.36
N ALA A 296 -4.69 30.93 -15.27
CA ALA A 296 -3.51 30.16 -15.66
C ALA A 296 -2.42 31.05 -16.29
N GLN A 297 -2.80 31.95 -17.21
CA GLN A 297 -1.86 32.88 -17.83
C GLN A 297 -1.19 33.84 -16.83
N SER A 298 -1.94 34.34 -15.84
CA SER A 298 -1.41 35.19 -14.78
C SER A 298 -0.46 34.41 -13.86
N ALA A 299 -0.82 33.18 -13.50
CA ALA A 299 0.04 32.28 -12.72
C ALA A 299 1.37 31.99 -13.44
N ASP A 300 1.32 31.67 -14.74
CA ASP A 300 2.53 31.43 -15.56
C ASP A 300 3.46 32.66 -15.64
N GLN A 301 2.91 33.87 -15.47
CA GLN A 301 3.66 35.13 -15.44
C GLN A 301 4.14 35.52 -14.03
N GLY A 302 3.75 34.76 -13.00
CA GLY A 302 4.01 35.09 -11.60
C GLY A 302 3.13 36.21 -11.03
N ASN A 303 2.06 36.60 -11.73
CA ASN A 303 1.08 37.58 -11.27
C ASN A 303 0.03 36.88 -10.39
N TRP A 304 0.44 36.47 -9.18
CA TRP A 304 -0.36 35.61 -8.32
C TRP A 304 -1.65 36.24 -7.82
N ASP A 305 -1.66 37.54 -7.50
CA ASP A 305 -2.88 38.25 -7.08
C ASP A 305 -3.96 38.24 -8.19
N ASP A 306 -3.57 38.57 -9.43
CA ASP A 306 -4.49 38.49 -10.58
C ASP A 306 -4.98 37.04 -10.80
N ALA A 307 -4.10 36.06 -10.62
CA ALA A 307 -4.46 34.65 -10.76
C ALA A 307 -5.52 34.23 -9.73
N ILE A 308 -5.37 34.69 -8.47
CA ILE A 308 -6.36 34.48 -7.40
C ILE A 308 -7.72 35.04 -7.81
N ASP A 309 -7.78 36.31 -8.24
CA ASP A 309 -9.03 36.95 -8.65
C ASP A 309 -9.73 36.18 -9.78
N TYR A 310 -8.98 35.74 -10.79
CA TYR A 310 -9.54 34.98 -11.90
C TYR A 310 -10.00 33.56 -11.51
N PHE A 311 -9.26 32.86 -10.64
CA PHE A 311 -9.69 31.55 -10.17
C PHE A 311 -10.90 31.64 -9.23
N GLN A 312 -10.99 32.69 -8.41
CA GLN A 312 -12.18 32.98 -7.60
C GLN A 312 -13.40 33.23 -8.50
N ALA A 313 -13.26 34.03 -9.56
CA ALA A 313 -14.34 34.26 -10.54
C ALA A 313 -14.77 32.96 -11.27
N ALA A 314 -13.83 32.07 -11.58
CA ALA A 314 -14.17 30.75 -12.14
C ALA A 314 -14.93 29.87 -11.14
N MET A 315 -14.53 29.91 -9.86
CA MET A 315 -15.16 29.16 -8.77
C MET A 315 -16.57 29.68 -8.43
N GLU A 316 -16.86 30.97 -8.63
CA GLU A 316 -18.23 31.51 -8.50
C GLU A 316 -19.20 30.89 -9.51
N ILE A 317 -18.70 30.45 -10.68
CA ILE A 317 -19.50 29.82 -11.73
C ILE A 317 -19.62 28.30 -11.52
N ASP A 318 -18.50 27.63 -11.21
CA ASP A 318 -18.46 26.19 -10.93
C ASP A 318 -17.65 25.92 -9.65
N PRO A 319 -18.32 25.91 -8.49
CA PRO A 319 -17.67 25.81 -7.19
C PRO A 319 -17.11 24.42 -6.88
N ASP A 320 -17.42 23.42 -7.70
CA ASP A 320 -17.02 22.02 -7.46
C ASP A 320 -16.02 21.52 -8.51
N TYR A 321 -15.45 22.42 -9.32
CA TYR A 321 -14.41 22.07 -10.28
C TYR A 321 -13.04 21.94 -9.60
N ALA A 322 -12.59 20.70 -9.39
CA ALA A 322 -11.39 20.38 -8.60
C ALA A 322 -10.11 21.14 -9.03
N ASP A 323 -9.83 21.25 -10.34
CA ASP A 323 -8.62 21.91 -10.84
C ASP A 323 -8.59 23.41 -10.52
N THR A 324 -9.75 24.08 -10.45
CA THR A 324 -9.82 25.49 -10.03
C THR A 324 -9.37 25.66 -8.59
N HIS A 325 -9.81 24.77 -7.69
CA HIS A 325 -9.36 24.76 -6.30
C HIS A 325 -7.85 24.52 -6.20
N PHE A 326 -7.30 23.57 -6.95
CA PHE A 326 -5.87 23.28 -6.94
C PHE A 326 -5.03 24.47 -7.41
N ARG A 327 -5.47 25.15 -8.48
CA ARG A 327 -4.78 26.32 -9.02
C ARG A 327 -4.88 27.53 -8.11
N LEU A 328 -6.05 27.76 -7.50
CA LEU A 328 -6.23 28.80 -6.49
C LEU A 328 -5.34 28.57 -5.27
N ALA A 329 -5.29 27.33 -4.76
CA ALA A 329 -4.40 26.97 -3.66
C ALA A 329 -2.93 27.25 -3.98
N THR A 330 -2.50 26.93 -5.21
CA THR A 330 -1.14 27.19 -5.68
C THR A 330 -0.85 28.70 -5.75
N ALA A 331 -1.79 29.51 -6.23
CA ALA A 331 -1.63 30.97 -6.25
C ALA A 331 -1.59 31.58 -4.83
N LEU A 332 -2.47 31.13 -3.94
CA LEU A 332 -2.50 31.53 -2.52
C LEU A 332 -1.20 31.19 -1.79
N GLU A 333 -0.64 30.00 -2.03
CA GLU A 333 0.65 29.60 -1.46
C GLU A 333 1.78 30.54 -1.91
N ASN A 334 1.78 30.97 -3.18
CA ASN A 334 2.81 31.87 -3.72
C ASN A 334 2.73 33.30 -3.16
N VAL A 335 1.58 33.71 -2.62
CA VAL A 335 1.44 34.95 -1.83
C VAL A 335 1.52 34.72 -0.31
N SER A 336 2.03 33.54 0.10
CA SER A 336 2.22 33.15 1.50
C SER A 336 0.93 33.02 2.34
N ASN A 337 -0.22 32.84 1.69
CA ASN A 337 -1.50 32.56 2.36
C ASN A 337 -1.70 31.05 2.53
N PHE A 338 -0.88 30.45 3.40
CA PHE A 338 -0.76 28.99 3.54
C PHE A 338 -2.02 28.31 4.09
N GLU A 339 -2.77 28.96 4.99
CA GLU A 339 -3.98 28.38 5.59
C GLU A 339 -5.14 28.29 4.60
N GLU A 340 -5.35 29.35 3.79
CA GLU A 340 -6.36 29.32 2.73
C GLU A 340 -5.94 28.35 1.62
N ALA A 341 -4.65 28.32 1.26
CA ALA A 341 -4.12 27.34 0.32
C ALA A 341 -4.38 25.90 0.77
N LYS A 342 -4.16 25.58 2.06
CA LYS A 342 -4.49 24.26 2.63
C LYS A 342 -5.95 23.88 2.38
N THR A 343 -6.87 24.80 2.67
CA THR A 343 -8.31 24.58 2.50
C THR A 343 -8.65 24.27 1.04
N HIS A 344 -8.10 25.03 0.08
CA HIS A 344 -8.34 24.80 -1.33
C HIS A 344 -7.66 23.53 -1.86
N TYR A 345 -6.46 23.17 -1.40
CA TYR A 345 -5.86 21.89 -1.76
C TYR A 345 -6.69 20.69 -1.26
N GLN A 346 -7.21 20.75 -0.03
CA GLN A 346 -8.10 19.71 0.51
C GLN A 346 -9.37 19.59 -0.33
N ARG A 347 -9.97 20.74 -0.68
CA ARG A 347 -11.15 20.74 -1.55
C ARG A 347 -10.85 20.16 -2.93
N ALA A 348 -9.69 20.44 -3.52
CA ALA A 348 -9.28 19.85 -4.79
C ALA A 348 -9.10 18.33 -4.72
N LEU A 349 -8.53 17.82 -3.62
CA LEU A 349 -8.43 16.39 -3.33
C LEU A 349 -9.83 15.75 -3.22
N ASP A 350 -10.72 16.36 -2.44
CA ASP A 350 -12.07 15.83 -2.18
C ASP A 350 -12.98 15.90 -3.41
N LEU A 351 -12.70 16.78 -4.37
CA LEU A 351 -13.42 16.93 -5.65
C LEU A 351 -12.85 16.09 -6.80
N ASP A 352 -11.63 15.56 -6.66
CA ASP A 352 -11.00 14.73 -7.68
C ASP A 352 -11.90 13.52 -7.98
N ALA A 353 -12.34 13.39 -9.23
CA ALA A 353 -13.25 12.33 -9.63
C ALA A 353 -12.51 11.03 -9.96
N LEU A 354 -11.18 11.03 -10.01
CA LEU A 354 -10.39 9.80 -10.13
C LEU A 354 -9.64 9.56 -8.81
N ARG A 355 -10.37 8.94 -7.87
CA ARG A 355 -10.07 8.87 -6.44
C ARG A 355 -9.07 7.77 -6.06
N PHE A 356 -7.80 7.96 -6.39
CA PHE A 356 -6.72 7.08 -5.92
C PHE A 356 -6.28 7.37 -4.48
N ARG A 357 -6.34 8.64 -4.08
CA ARG A 357 -5.89 9.15 -2.78
C ARG A 357 -6.96 8.93 -1.71
N ALA A 358 -6.51 8.68 -0.48
CA ALA A 358 -7.32 8.85 0.73
C ALA A 358 -7.76 10.32 0.80
N ASP A 359 -9.05 10.56 0.71
CA ASP A 359 -9.64 11.89 0.81
C ASP A 359 -9.79 12.33 2.29
N THR A 360 -10.27 13.55 2.51
CA THR A 360 -10.44 14.09 3.87
C THR A 360 -11.38 13.20 4.71
N ARG A 361 -12.43 12.65 4.10
CA ARG A 361 -13.41 11.81 4.81
C ARG A 361 -12.81 10.46 5.22
N ILE A 362 -11.97 9.85 4.40
CA ILE A 362 -11.24 8.61 4.77
C ILE A 362 -10.38 8.84 6.02
N ASN A 363 -9.56 9.90 6.05
CA ASN A 363 -8.75 10.18 7.24
C ASN A 363 -9.60 10.55 8.47
N GLN A 364 -10.75 11.20 8.28
CA GLN A 364 -11.70 11.44 9.37
C GLN A 364 -12.26 10.12 9.93
N ILE A 365 -12.62 9.15 9.08
CA ILE A 365 -13.07 7.82 9.52
C ILE A 365 -11.97 7.11 10.31
N ILE A 366 -10.71 7.20 9.87
CA ILE A 366 -9.58 6.62 10.64
C ILE A 366 -9.53 7.21 12.05
N GLN A 367 -9.70 8.53 12.19
CA GLN A 367 -9.70 9.20 13.50
C GLN A 367 -10.93 8.82 14.35
N GLU A 368 -12.11 8.74 13.74
CA GLU A 368 -13.36 8.32 14.39
C GLU A 368 -13.25 6.88 14.92
N VAL A 369 -12.76 5.95 14.09
CA VAL A 369 -12.50 4.57 14.49
C VAL A 369 -11.42 4.49 15.57
N ALA A 370 -10.31 5.22 15.42
CA ALA A 370 -9.25 5.26 16.41
C ALA A 370 -9.74 5.69 17.80
N ALA A 371 -10.54 6.75 17.87
CA ALA A 371 -11.13 7.24 19.11
C ALA A 371 -12.07 6.22 19.77
N SER A 372 -12.73 5.37 18.97
CA SER A 372 -13.59 4.30 19.47
C SER A 372 -12.85 3.02 19.88
N ALA A 373 -11.62 2.82 19.38
CA ALA A 373 -10.83 1.61 19.54
C ALA A 373 -9.82 1.65 20.70
N GLU A 374 -9.80 2.75 21.48
CA GLU A 374 -8.86 2.97 22.59
C GLU A 374 -8.78 1.77 23.55
N SER A 375 -7.56 1.25 23.73
CA SER A 375 -7.25 0.14 24.62
C SER A 375 -5.75 0.00 24.84
N ASP A 376 -5.35 -0.79 25.83
CA ASP A 376 -3.95 -1.13 26.09
C ASP A 376 -3.27 -1.90 24.94
N THR A 377 -4.04 -2.44 23.99
CA THR A 377 -3.56 -3.21 22.83
C THR A 377 -3.73 -2.44 21.51
N PHE A 378 -3.89 -1.11 21.58
CA PHE A 378 -4.14 -0.26 20.42
C PHE A 378 -3.40 1.08 20.54
N SER A 379 -2.91 1.60 19.43
CA SER A 379 -2.33 2.93 19.34
C SER A 379 -2.67 3.59 18.02
N PHE A 380 -2.97 4.88 18.06
CA PHE A 380 -3.17 5.70 16.88
C PHE A 380 -1.95 6.61 16.64
N VAL A 381 -1.46 6.63 15.40
CA VAL A 381 -0.34 7.46 14.96
C VAL A 381 -0.82 8.40 13.84
N ASP A 382 -0.93 9.69 14.15
CA ASP A 382 -1.37 10.69 13.17
C ASP A 382 -0.23 11.12 12.24
N ASN A 383 0.12 10.23 11.31
CA ASN A 383 1.15 10.47 10.31
C ASN A 383 0.77 11.57 9.30
N ALA A 384 -0.51 11.77 9.00
CA ALA A 384 -0.95 12.91 8.18
C ALA A 384 -0.55 14.22 8.85
N ALA A 385 -0.79 14.38 10.15
CA ALA A 385 -0.31 15.54 10.91
C ALA A 385 1.22 15.59 11.00
N ALA A 386 1.92 14.46 11.09
CA ALA A 386 3.38 14.43 11.07
C ALA A 386 3.96 14.93 9.73
N PHE A 387 3.32 14.59 8.62
CA PHE A 387 3.71 15.07 7.28
C PHE A 387 3.44 16.57 7.13
N GLU A 388 2.33 17.07 7.68
CA GLU A 388 2.06 18.51 7.72
C GLU A 388 3.15 19.24 8.51
N ARG A 389 3.52 18.74 9.71
CA ARG A 389 4.60 19.32 10.53
C ARG A 389 5.94 19.33 9.79
N ALA A 390 6.27 18.24 9.09
CA ALA A 390 7.51 18.12 8.33
C ALA A 390 7.55 18.97 7.05
N SER A 391 6.40 19.48 6.60
CA SER A 391 6.27 20.30 5.39
C SER A 391 6.15 21.80 5.67
N GLN A 392 5.98 22.21 6.93
CA GLN A 392 5.75 23.61 7.31
C GLN A 392 6.76 24.59 6.68
N PRO A 393 6.31 25.77 6.20
CA PRO A 393 4.93 26.27 6.24
C PRO A 393 4.00 25.72 5.15
N PHE A 394 4.51 24.83 4.28
CA PHE A 394 3.77 24.30 3.15
C PHE A 394 2.96 23.05 3.50
N GLN A 395 2.02 22.69 2.64
CA GLN A 395 1.36 21.39 2.71
C GLN A 395 2.25 20.25 2.17
N PRO A 396 2.03 19.00 2.58
CA PRO A 396 2.78 17.84 2.09
C PRO A 396 2.77 17.73 0.56
N GLY A 397 3.96 17.56 -0.01
CA GLY A 397 4.12 17.23 -1.42
C GLY A 397 5.51 16.67 -1.71
N TRP A 398 6.16 17.13 -2.78
CA TRP A 398 7.41 16.57 -3.30
C TRP A 398 8.64 16.56 -2.37
N ASN A 399 8.55 17.22 -1.22
CA ASN A 399 9.54 17.11 -0.14
C ASN A 399 9.48 15.74 0.58
N LEU A 400 8.31 15.10 0.62
CA LEU A 400 8.07 13.82 1.29
C LEU A 400 7.46 12.75 0.37
N LEU A 401 6.91 13.14 -0.78
CA LEU A 401 6.25 12.25 -1.73
C LEU A 401 6.91 12.32 -3.11
N LEU A 402 6.74 11.26 -3.90
CA LEU A 402 7.24 11.17 -5.27
C LEU A 402 6.17 11.58 -6.29
N GLU A 403 4.90 11.40 -5.94
CA GLU A 403 3.74 11.61 -6.80
C GLU A 403 2.48 11.70 -5.91
N HIS A 404 1.30 11.21 -6.32
CA HIS A 404 0.04 11.46 -5.59
C HIS A 404 -0.09 10.78 -4.21
N VAL A 405 0.52 9.60 -3.98
CA VAL A 405 0.40 8.79 -2.74
C VAL A 405 1.71 8.14 -2.26
N HIS A 406 2.69 7.94 -3.15
CA HIS A 406 3.92 7.22 -2.84
C HIS A 406 4.95 8.13 -2.20
N TYR A 407 5.52 7.65 -1.11
CA TYR A 407 6.48 8.38 -0.30
C TYR A 407 7.88 8.33 -0.92
N ASP A 408 8.60 9.45 -0.86
CA ASP A 408 10.05 9.43 -1.04
C ASP A 408 10.71 8.98 0.27
N PHE A 409 12.03 8.75 0.24
CA PHE A 409 12.79 8.28 1.39
C PHE A 409 12.55 9.11 2.67
N SER A 410 12.47 10.43 2.54
CA SER A 410 12.19 11.34 3.67
C SER A 410 10.79 11.15 4.24
N GLY A 411 9.77 10.93 3.39
CA GLY A 411 8.40 10.65 3.84
C GLY A 411 8.32 9.30 4.54
N THR A 412 8.94 8.26 3.96
CA THR A 412 9.02 6.93 4.60
C THR A 412 9.76 6.98 5.94
N HIS A 413 10.77 7.85 6.07
CA HIS A 413 11.46 8.07 7.34
C HIS A 413 10.55 8.68 8.41
N VAL A 414 9.72 9.67 8.07
CA VAL A 414 8.73 10.24 8.99
C VAL A 414 7.76 9.16 9.48
N LEU A 415 7.19 8.36 8.57
CA LEU A 415 6.30 7.24 8.92
C LEU A 415 6.97 6.26 9.89
N ALA A 416 8.17 5.79 9.52
CA ALA A 416 8.90 4.81 10.31
C ALA A 416 9.28 5.35 11.70
N ALA A 417 9.60 6.64 11.81
CA ALA A 417 9.98 7.29 13.06
C ALA A 417 8.79 7.37 14.04
N GLU A 418 7.63 7.80 13.56
CA GLU A 418 6.41 7.91 14.40
C GLU A 418 5.88 6.53 14.81
N ILE A 419 5.88 5.57 13.88
CA ILE A 419 5.48 4.18 14.18
C ILE A 419 6.46 3.52 15.15
N ALA A 420 7.77 3.70 14.96
CA ALA A 420 8.77 3.18 15.89
C ALA A 420 8.59 3.77 17.30
N ARG A 421 8.24 5.07 17.41
CA ARG A 421 7.96 5.70 18.70
C ARG A 421 6.81 5.03 19.43
N SER A 422 5.70 4.75 18.74
CA SER A 422 4.57 4.04 19.31
C SER A 422 4.96 2.63 19.78
N ILE A 423 5.63 1.84 18.94
CA ILE A 423 6.04 0.46 19.28
C ILE A 423 7.05 0.44 20.44
N VAL A 424 8.04 1.33 20.43
CA VAL A 424 9.06 1.38 21.49
C VAL A 424 8.44 1.84 22.81
N SER A 425 7.54 2.83 22.78
CA SER A 425 6.85 3.28 23.99
C SER A 425 6.04 2.13 24.61
N ASP A 426 5.28 1.39 23.81
CA ASP A 426 4.53 0.21 24.27
C ASP A 426 5.44 -0.85 24.92
N LEU A 427 6.53 -1.22 24.24
CA LEU A 427 7.45 -2.25 24.72
C LEU A 427 8.27 -1.87 25.95
N THR A 428 8.51 -0.58 26.16
CA THR A 428 9.44 -0.09 27.21
C THR A 428 8.73 0.67 28.33
N GLY A 429 7.47 1.05 28.15
CA GLY A 429 6.71 1.90 29.06
C GLY A 429 7.25 3.34 29.15
N THR A 430 8.01 3.81 28.16
CA THR A 430 8.59 5.17 28.16
C THR A 430 8.51 5.85 26.80
N ASP A 431 8.06 7.11 26.81
CA ASP A 431 8.00 7.98 25.63
C ASP A 431 9.34 8.67 25.30
N ALA A 432 10.43 8.30 25.99
CA ALA A 432 11.75 8.93 25.81
C ALA A 432 12.50 8.48 24.54
N TYR A 433 11.89 7.68 23.67
CA TYR A 433 12.52 7.23 22.44
C TYR A 433 12.67 8.36 21.43
N GLU A 434 13.92 8.64 21.07
CA GLU A 434 14.28 9.55 19.98
C GLU A 434 14.62 8.74 18.71
N PRO A 435 13.83 8.91 17.63
CA PRO A 435 14.11 8.24 16.36
C PRO A 435 15.47 8.64 15.77
N LEU A 436 16.10 7.71 15.05
CA LEU A 436 17.32 8.03 14.32
C LEU A 436 17.08 9.14 13.30
N PRO A 437 18.06 10.03 13.11
CA PRO A 437 17.99 11.03 12.05
C PRO A 437 18.03 10.36 10.66
N VAL A 438 17.42 11.02 9.68
CA VAL A 438 17.30 10.51 8.29
C VAL A 438 18.62 10.03 7.71
N ALA A 439 19.72 10.76 7.94
CA ALA A 439 21.05 10.39 7.44
C ALA A 439 21.60 9.10 8.08
N ALA A 440 21.28 8.84 9.35
CA ALA A 440 21.69 7.61 10.02
C ALA A 440 20.91 6.39 9.49
N VAL A 441 19.61 6.56 9.24
CA VAL A 441 18.79 5.52 8.61
C VAL A 441 19.26 5.27 7.18
N ALA A 442 19.43 6.33 6.37
CA ALA A 442 19.93 6.25 5.01
C ALA A 442 21.27 5.49 4.93
N ARG A 443 22.21 5.78 5.85
CA ARG A 443 23.48 5.06 5.92
C ARG A 443 23.28 3.56 6.18
N ARG A 444 22.39 3.17 7.10
CA ARG A 444 22.16 1.76 7.50
C ARG A 444 21.51 0.92 6.40
N VAL A 445 20.52 1.49 5.70
CA VAL A 445 19.80 0.81 4.61
C VAL A 445 20.46 1.00 3.25
N GLY A 446 21.43 1.92 3.19
CA GLY A 446 22.23 2.19 2.02
C GLY A 446 21.63 3.14 0.99
N PHE A 447 20.76 4.04 1.40
CA PHE A 447 20.17 5.03 0.50
C PHE A 447 21.12 6.22 0.19
N PRO A 448 21.12 6.76 -1.04
CA PRO A 448 20.58 6.15 -2.25
C PRO A 448 21.52 5.06 -2.82
N ASN A 449 20.97 4.21 -3.69
CA ASN A 449 21.73 3.18 -4.43
C ASN A 449 21.31 3.13 -5.91
N TYR A 450 21.93 2.24 -6.70
CA TYR A 450 21.60 2.07 -8.12
C TYR A 450 20.16 1.61 -8.35
N ASP A 451 19.58 0.81 -7.44
CA ASP A 451 18.17 0.43 -7.52
C ASP A 451 17.27 1.66 -7.38
N THR A 452 17.64 2.63 -6.53
CA THR A 452 16.91 3.90 -6.39
C THR A 452 16.85 4.64 -7.72
N ILE A 453 17.93 4.64 -8.52
CA ILE A 453 17.96 5.26 -9.86
C ILE A 453 16.95 4.56 -10.78
N ALA A 454 16.98 3.22 -10.81
CA ALA A 454 16.08 2.42 -11.64
C ALA A 454 14.60 2.59 -11.22
N GLU A 455 14.32 2.64 -9.92
CA GLU A 455 12.97 2.86 -9.37
C GLU A 455 12.41 4.24 -9.78
N ILE A 456 13.23 5.29 -9.77
CA ILE A 456 12.83 6.61 -10.26
C ILE A 456 12.63 6.63 -11.78
N GLN A 457 13.48 5.94 -12.56
CA GLN A 457 13.29 5.80 -14.02
C GLN A 457 12.01 5.03 -14.37
N ASN A 458 11.68 4.00 -13.60
CA ASN A 458 10.42 3.26 -13.74
C ASN A 458 9.23 4.17 -13.43
N LEU A 459 9.32 4.97 -12.37
CA LEU A 459 8.30 5.98 -12.06
C LEU A 459 8.17 7.01 -13.20
N GLN A 460 9.28 7.50 -13.76
CA GLN A 460 9.26 8.39 -14.92
C GLN A 460 8.55 7.77 -16.12
N SER A 461 8.70 6.46 -16.33
CA SER A 461 8.02 5.73 -17.40
C SER A 461 6.52 5.58 -17.11
N MET A 462 6.17 5.32 -15.85
CA MET A 462 4.78 5.20 -15.40
C MET A 462 4.00 6.50 -15.61
N ILE A 463 4.59 7.65 -15.27
CA ILE A 463 3.90 8.94 -15.40
C ILE A 463 3.70 9.39 -16.86
N GLN A 464 4.36 8.76 -17.84
CA GLN A 464 4.07 9.04 -19.26
C GLN A 464 2.72 8.51 -19.70
N GLN A 465 2.10 7.65 -18.90
CA GLN A 465 0.85 7.02 -19.22
C GLN A 465 -0.34 7.70 -18.52
N PRO A 466 -1.55 7.68 -19.13
CA PRO A 466 -2.76 8.17 -18.47
C PRO A 466 -2.95 7.57 -17.06
N PRO A 467 -3.51 8.31 -16.10
CA PRO A 467 -4.05 9.68 -16.20
C PRO A 467 -3.03 10.81 -16.00
N PHE A 468 -1.75 10.53 -15.70
CA PHE A 468 -0.79 11.58 -15.33
C PHE A 468 -0.62 12.71 -16.37
N PRO A 469 -0.51 12.44 -17.70
CA PRO A 469 -0.45 13.50 -18.70
C PRO A 469 -1.66 14.44 -18.72
N GLY A 470 -2.78 14.03 -18.11
CA GLY A 470 -3.99 14.85 -17.98
C GLY A 470 -3.97 15.85 -16.82
N GLN A 471 -3.01 15.74 -15.90
CA GLN A 471 -2.91 16.64 -14.75
C GLN A 471 -2.45 18.05 -15.14
N GLY A 472 -3.05 19.06 -14.51
CA GLY A 472 -2.74 20.46 -14.77
C GLY A 472 -1.29 20.88 -14.47
N ASN A 473 -0.57 20.12 -13.65
CA ASN A 473 0.84 20.34 -13.27
C ASN A 473 1.80 19.24 -13.80
N TYR A 474 1.41 18.53 -14.87
CA TYR A 474 2.19 17.41 -15.39
C TYR A 474 3.63 17.78 -15.77
N ALA A 475 3.85 18.95 -16.37
CA ALA A 475 5.19 19.42 -16.73
C ALA A 475 6.08 19.61 -15.49
N ASP A 476 5.52 20.12 -14.40
CA ASP A 476 6.25 20.29 -13.14
C ASP A 476 6.62 18.94 -12.53
N LEU A 477 5.72 17.94 -12.60
CA LEU A 477 5.98 16.58 -12.15
C LEU A 477 7.14 15.95 -12.94
N GLN A 478 7.17 16.13 -14.26
CA GLN A 478 8.28 15.68 -15.09
C GLN A 478 9.59 16.36 -14.70
N SER A 479 9.58 17.68 -14.51
CA SER A 479 10.76 18.45 -14.09
C SER A 479 11.29 17.97 -12.73
N PHE A 480 10.40 17.82 -11.75
CA PHE A 480 10.74 17.33 -10.42
C PHE A 480 11.40 15.94 -10.46
N LEU A 481 10.85 14.99 -11.22
CA LEU A 481 11.44 13.66 -11.32
C LEU A 481 12.77 13.66 -12.05
N ASN A 482 12.94 14.49 -13.09
CA ASN A 482 14.22 14.67 -13.78
C ASN A 482 15.30 15.21 -12.82
N GLU A 483 14.99 16.26 -12.07
CA GLU A 483 15.90 16.84 -11.07
C GLU A 483 16.21 15.86 -9.94
N LYS A 484 15.21 15.11 -9.47
CA LYS A 484 15.40 14.08 -8.45
C LYS A 484 16.30 12.97 -8.96
N LEU A 485 16.07 12.46 -10.17
CA LEU A 485 16.91 11.44 -10.79
C LEU A 485 18.36 11.92 -10.92
N GLN A 486 18.57 13.17 -11.36
CA GLN A 486 19.91 13.75 -11.47
C GLN A 486 20.59 13.85 -10.09
N ARG A 487 19.88 14.35 -9.07
CA ARG A 487 20.41 14.43 -7.70
C ARG A 487 20.77 13.05 -7.14
N ILE A 488 19.90 12.05 -7.30
CA ILE A 488 20.15 10.69 -6.85
C ILE A 488 21.34 10.08 -7.59
N THR A 489 21.41 10.24 -8.91
CA THR A 489 22.52 9.73 -9.73
C THR A 489 23.85 10.31 -9.26
N ASN A 490 23.90 11.62 -8.99
CA ASN A 490 25.08 12.28 -8.46
C ASN A 490 25.44 11.80 -7.04
N ALA A 491 24.44 11.57 -6.18
CA ALA A 491 24.63 11.14 -4.80
C ALA A 491 25.07 9.67 -4.67
N VAL A 492 24.67 8.79 -5.59
CA VAL A 492 25.12 7.38 -5.60
C VAL A 492 26.64 7.32 -5.85
N GLY A 493 27.16 8.12 -6.78
CA GLY A 493 28.58 8.15 -7.10
C GLY A 493 29.05 6.93 -7.90
N SER A 494 30.37 6.69 -7.89
CA SER A 494 30.98 5.59 -8.62
C SER A 494 30.76 4.23 -7.94
N GLN A 495 30.85 3.16 -8.73
CA GLN A 495 30.66 1.80 -8.21
C GLN A 495 31.67 1.47 -7.11
N ASP A 496 32.94 1.86 -7.26
CA ASP A 496 33.99 1.59 -6.28
C ASP A 496 33.70 2.30 -4.94
N GLU A 497 33.23 3.55 -4.98
CA GLU A 497 32.84 4.28 -3.77
C GLU A 497 31.63 3.63 -3.08
N VAL A 498 30.62 3.18 -3.84
CA VAL A 498 29.47 2.46 -3.30
C VAL A 498 29.94 1.19 -2.58
N VAL A 499 30.77 0.38 -3.24
CA VAL A 499 31.33 -0.86 -2.66
C VAL A 499 32.09 -0.56 -1.37
N GLN A 500 32.96 0.45 -1.37
CA GLN A 500 33.73 0.82 -0.18
C GLN A 500 32.80 1.25 0.97
N ARG A 501 31.77 2.05 0.69
CA ARG A 501 30.78 2.45 1.70
C ARG A 501 30.04 1.25 2.27
N ARG A 502 29.65 0.26 1.43
CA ARG A 502 28.99 -0.98 1.87
C ARG A 502 29.90 -1.84 2.73
N GLN A 503 31.15 -2.05 2.32
CA GLN A 503 32.12 -2.84 3.07
C GLN A 503 32.40 -2.22 4.44
N ASN A 504 32.59 -0.90 4.50
CA ASN A 504 32.80 -0.18 5.75
C ASN A 504 31.58 -0.30 6.69
N LEU A 505 30.37 -0.24 6.13
CA LEU A 505 29.14 -0.41 6.91
C LEU A 505 28.99 -1.84 7.43
N ALA A 506 29.21 -2.85 6.59
CA ALA A 506 29.18 -4.25 6.99
C ALA A 506 30.21 -4.53 8.09
N GLY A 507 31.42 -4.00 7.96
CA GLY A 507 32.46 -4.11 8.98
C GLY A 507 32.12 -3.43 10.32
N SER A 508 31.16 -2.49 10.33
CA SER A 508 30.67 -1.87 11.57
C SER A 508 29.57 -2.65 12.29
N GLY A 509 29.05 -3.72 11.67
CA GLY A 509 27.91 -4.50 12.21
C GLY A 509 26.55 -3.78 12.12
N LEU A 510 26.48 -2.62 11.46
CA LEU A 510 25.26 -1.83 11.32
C LEU A 510 24.56 -2.02 9.96
N ALA A 511 25.13 -2.83 9.07
CA ALA A 511 24.54 -3.13 7.78
C ALA A 511 23.27 -3.97 7.94
N ASP A 512 22.25 -3.67 7.13
CA ASP A 512 21.09 -4.53 7.05
C ASP A 512 21.28 -5.66 6.00
N TRP A 513 20.28 -6.53 5.91
CA TRP A 513 20.34 -7.72 5.08
C TRP A 513 20.57 -7.42 3.60
N LYS A 514 20.00 -6.34 3.06
CA LYS A 514 20.14 -6.02 1.62
C LYS A 514 21.56 -5.58 1.30
N ILE A 515 22.25 -4.89 2.21
CA ILE A 515 23.67 -4.57 2.03
C ILE A 515 24.52 -5.84 1.97
N HIS A 516 24.23 -6.81 2.83
CA HIS A 516 24.86 -8.11 2.75
C HIS A 516 24.53 -8.84 1.44
N PHE A 517 23.30 -8.76 0.95
CA PHE A 517 22.92 -9.28 -0.36
C PHE A 517 23.72 -8.64 -1.50
N GLU A 518 23.80 -7.30 -1.54
CA GLU A 518 24.60 -6.55 -2.52
C GLU A 518 26.08 -7.01 -2.51
N LEU A 519 26.67 -7.13 -1.31
CA LEU A 519 28.05 -7.58 -1.15
C LEU A 519 28.25 -9.06 -1.50
N ALA A 520 27.27 -9.93 -1.24
CA ALA A 520 27.32 -11.33 -1.66
C ALA A 520 27.33 -11.45 -3.19
N VAL A 521 26.42 -10.74 -3.87
CA VAL A 521 26.36 -10.69 -5.34
C VAL A 521 27.67 -10.16 -5.94
N LEU A 522 28.24 -9.11 -5.34
CA LEU A 522 29.54 -8.58 -5.77
C LEU A 522 30.66 -9.61 -5.61
N ASN A 523 30.78 -10.23 -4.44
CA ASN A 523 31.85 -11.21 -4.18
C ASN A 523 31.71 -12.47 -5.04
N GLN A 524 30.48 -12.85 -5.42
CA GLN A 524 30.23 -13.89 -6.43
C GLN A 524 30.88 -13.52 -7.77
N ARG A 525 30.69 -12.27 -8.24
CA ARG A 525 31.29 -11.78 -9.50
C ARG A 525 32.82 -11.71 -9.42
N LEU A 526 33.35 -11.31 -8.26
CA LEU A 526 34.79 -11.26 -7.97
C LEU A 526 35.42 -12.65 -7.73
N ARG A 527 34.62 -13.74 -7.76
CA ARG A 527 35.06 -15.11 -7.46
C ARG A 527 35.68 -15.25 -6.07
N ASN A 528 35.23 -14.44 -5.11
CA ASN A 528 35.62 -14.54 -3.71
C ASN A 528 34.55 -15.32 -2.93
N SER A 529 34.58 -16.65 -3.05
CA SER A 529 33.55 -17.51 -2.46
C SER A 529 33.48 -17.39 -0.93
N ALA A 530 34.62 -17.19 -0.24
CA ALA A 530 34.64 -17.04 1.21
C ALA A 530 33.85 -15.82 1.68
N ALA A 531 34.10 -14.65 1.09
CA ALA A 531 33.35 -13.43 1.43
C ALA A 531 31.88 -13.49 0.96
N MET A 532 31.62 -14.12 -0.18
CA MET A 532 30.26 -14.36 -0.66
C MET A 532 29.44 -15.15 0.38
N TYR A 533 29.91 -16.33 0.81
CA TYR A 533 29.20 -17.15 1.79
C TYR A 533 29.10 -16.49 3.17
N TYR A 534 30.12 -15.72 3.59
CA TYR A 534 30.02 -14.91 4.81
C TYR A 534 28.80 -13.99 4.76
N HIS A 535 28.66 -13.21 3.68
CA HIS A 535 27.53 -12.30 3.55
C HIS A 535 26.19 -13.03 3.36
N LEU A 536 26.16 -14.14 2.63
CA LEU A 536 24.95 -14.96 2.52
C LEU A 536 24.46 -15.47 3.88
N ASN A 537 25.37 -15.88 4.76
CA ASN A 537 25.02 -16.29 6.13
C ASN A 537 24.49 -15.13 6.97
N GLN A 538 25.07 -13.93 6.83
CA GLN A 538 24.55 -12.73 7.51
C GLN A 538 23.12 -12.38 7.09
N ILE A 539 22.75 -12.62 5.82
CA ILE A 539 21.37 -12.40 5.36
C ILE A 539 20.40 -13.32 6.09
N LEU A 540 20.75 -14.60 6.26
CA LEU A 540 19.91 -15.57 6.98
C LEU A 540 19.72 -15.20 8.46
N GLU A 541 20.70 -14.55 9.09
CA GLU A 541 20.56 -14.05 10.47
C GLU A 541 19.68 -12.79 10.54
N LEU A 542 19.88 -11.86 9.61
CA LEU A 542 19.25 -10.55 9.64
C LEU A 542 17.83 -10.53 9.04
N TYR A 543 17.53 -11.38 8.08
CA TYR A 543 16.24 -11.37 7.38
C TYR A 543 15.92 -12.77 6.85
N PRO A 544 15.67 -13.74 7.76
CA PRO A 544 15.54 -15.17 7.45
C PRO A 544 14.34 -15.51 6.58
N HIS A 545 13.52 -14.54 6.17
CA HIS A 545 12.27 -14.82 5.48
C HIS A 545 12.17 -14.37 4.04
N ASN A 546 13.22 -13.74 3.52
CA ASN A 546 13.22 -13.27 2.14
C ASN A 546 13.52 -14.39 1.15
N ARG A 547 12.53 -14.71 0.31
CA ARG A 547 12.66 -15.71 -0.75
C ARG A 547 13.79 -15.43 -1.73
N GLU A 548 13.97 -14.17 -2.15
CA GLU A 548 15.03 -13.77 -3.10
C GLU A 548 16.42 -14.16 -2.57
N SER A 549 16.62 -13.98 -1.26
CA SER A 549 17.87 -14.34 -0.59
C SER A 549 18.12 -15.85 -0.61
N TYR A 550 17.11 -16.68 -0.33
CA TYR A 550 17.25 -18.14 -0.43
C TYR A 550 17.53 -18.61 -1.86
N MET A 551 16.81 -18.07 -2.85
CA MET A 551 17.06 -18.37 -4.26
C MET A 551 18.50 -18.04 -4.65
N LYS A 552 19.03 -16.90 -4.16
CA LYS A 552 20.42 -16.50 -4.41
C LYS A 552 21.43 -17.45 -3.77
N ILE A 553 21.15 -17.94 -2.56
CA ILE A 553 21.97 -18.93 -1.87
C ILE A 553 22.00 -20.24 -2.64
N ALA A 554 20.82 -20.74 -3.04
CA ALA A 554 20.68 -21.96 -3.82
C ALA A 554 21.42 -21.87 -5.16
N GLU A 555 21.31 -20.75 -5.88
CA GLU A 555 22.08 -20.49 -7.10
C GLU A 555 23.60 -20.55 -6.87
N ALA A 556 24.08 -19.98 -5.77
CA ALA A 556 25.50 -19.96 -5.43
C ALA A 556 26.01 -21.37 -5.07
N MET A 557 25.27 -22.10 -4.25
CA MET A 557 25.59 -23.48 -3.86
C MET A 557 25.59 -24.44 -5.05
N SER A 558 24.59 -24.31 -5.92
CA SER A 558 24.48 -25.04 -7.19
C SER A 558 25.74 -24.86 -8.06
N LYS A 559 26.16 -23.60 -8.29
CA LYS A 559 27.36 -23.30 -9.08
C LYS A 559 28.64 -23.88 -8.50
N ASP A 560 28.71 -24.01 -7.17
CA ASP A 560 29.86 -24.57 -6.46
C ASP A 560 29.79 -26.11 -6.30
N GLY A 561 28.76 -26.76 -6.86
CA GLY A 561 28.60 -28.22 -6.82
C GLY A 561 28.09 -28.76 -5.48
N LYS A 562 27.52 -27.90 -4.62
CA LYS A 562 26.94 -28.26 -3.32
C LYS A 562 25.48 -28.70 -3.47
N TRP A 563 25.26 -29.72 -4.30
CA TRP A 563 23.92 -30.17 -4.72
C TRP A 563 23.07 -30.81 -3.61
N ARG A 564 23.69 -31.23 -2.51
CA ARG A 564 22.95 -31.80 -1.36
C ARG A 564 22.37 -30.71 -0.47
N GLU A 565 22.96 -29.52 -0.51
CA GLU A 565 22.60 -28.35 0.28
C GLU A 565 21.62 -27.41 -0.44
N VAL A 566 21.54 -27.50 -1.78
CA VAL A 566 20.50 -26.90 -2.63
C VAL A 566 19.21 -27.71 -2.51
#